data_AF-A0AAD2G8F1-F1
#
_entry.id   AF-A0AAD2G8F1-F1
#
_cell.length_a   1.000
_cell.length_b   1.000
_cell.length_c   1.000
_cell.angle_alpha   90.00
_cell.angle_beta   90.00
_cell.angle_gamma   90.00
#
_symmetry.space_group_name_H-M   'P 1'
#
loop_
_entity.id
_entity.type
_entity.pdbx_description
1 polymer ?
#
loop_
_entity_poly.entity_id
_entity_poly.type
_entity_poly.pdbx_seq_one_letter_code
_entity_poly.pdbx_strand_id
1 'polypeptide(L)'
;MQVSDRTKHCLALTLLAGLASYVIWHFAGRPEVDIGTDFSGIWADLWNEGPELSDNTTYYWRTGGRGGLTLDLLNLLDDTWQGEYDIAANDWEQGDPDVLTLRSEKGVSNMPCTMAFGVMKICNENYGDTGWLGINEIIIGGSNQRTIESSLAKMNDYYLGRASLEERRYTMCHELGHGFGLPHTDENFNNRDLGNCMDYTNRPRNNLLPGRDNFLRLQEMYGLPNQRPLDPVSPNDQPVTPNMFDPNNRPQAEENAPGEDKKEKKENKEDRNLRSRTVEEPSEGQQEHSELPRHLAREYKKAMAELEHHMQMQQLESDEVQGSGWRRLEDHSHGAEFVRRLGQDHHIKVQMLYASPQN
;
A
#
# COMPACT_ATOMS: atom_id res chain seq x y z
N MET A 1 22.85 -39.63 -54.66
CA MET A 1 22.69 -38.42 -53.82
C MET A 1 22.86 -38.86 -52.37
N GLN A 2 24.06 -38.72 -51.81
CA GLN A 2 24.37 -39.12 -50.43
C GLN A 2 24.00 -37.98 -49.47
N VAL A 3 23.11 -38.26 -48.52
CA VAL A 3 22.80 -37.35 -47.41
C VAL A 3 23.87 -37.53 -46.34
N SER A 4 24.49 -36.41 -45.96
CA SER A 4 25.62 -36.29 -45.05
C SER A 4 25.31 -36.77 -43.63
N ASP A 5 26.27 -37.49 -43.03
CA ASP A 5 26.27 -38.12 -41.71
C ASP A 5 26.27 -37.15 -40.50
N ARG A 6 26.10 -35.85 -40.74
CA ARG A 6 26.15 -34.81 -39.69
C ARG A 6 24.83 -34.58 -38.96
N THR A 7 23.69 -34.97 -39.51
CA THR A 7 22.38 -34.75 -38.88
C THR A 7 22.03 -35.76 -37.78
N LYS A 8 22.69 -36.92 -37.75
CA LYS A 8 22.44 -37.96 -36.73
C LYS A 8 23.08 -37.68 -35.37
N HIS A 9 24.10 -36.81 -35.32
CA HIS A 9 24.81 -36.49 -34.08
C HIS A 9 24.15 -35.36 -33.27
N CYS A 10 23.39 -34.45 -33.87
CA CYS A 10 22.67 -33.40 -33.13
C CYS A 10 21.39 -33.90 -32.43
N LEU A 11 20.74 -34.94 -32.96
CA LEU A 11 19.50 -35.48 -32.39
C LEU A 11 19.76 -36.40 -31.18
N ALA A 12 20.94 -37.04 -31.11
CA ALA A 12 21.32 -37.87 -29.96
C ALA A 12 21.74 -37.04 -28.72
N LEU A 13 22.33 -35.85 -28.93
CA LEU A 13 22.78 -34.96 -27.85
C LEU A 13 21.62 -34.21 -27.17
N THR A 14 20.53 -33.93 -27.88
CA THR A 14 19.35 -33.23 -27.34
C THR A 14 18.44 -34.16 -26.51
N LEU A 15 18.37 -35.46 -26.86
CA LEU A 15 17.62 -36.45 -26.07
C LEU A 15 18.33 -36.85 -24.76
N LEU A 16 19.66 -36.84 -24.71
CA LEU A 16 20.42 -37.15 -23.49
C LEU A 16 20.39 -36.01 -22.46
N ALA A 17 20.35 -34.74 -22.90
CA ALA A 17 20.19 -33.60 -21.99
C ALA A 17 18.78 -33.57 -21.36
N GLY A 18 17.72 -33.87 -22.13
CA GLY A 18 16.35 -33.89 -21.61
C GLY A 18 16.06 -35.02 -20.60
N LEU A 19 16.70 -36.19 -20.77
CA LEU A 19 16.57 -37.30 -19.83
C LEU A 19 17.34 -37.08 -18.53
N ALA A 20 18.49 -36.40 -18.56
CA ALA A 20 19.24 -36.05 -17.35
C ALA A 20 18.45 -35.06 -16.46
N SER A 21 17.76 -34.08 -17.06
CA SER A 21 16.92 -33.13 -16.33
C SER A 21 15.68 -33.77 -15.69
N TYR A 22 15.07 -34.76 -16.35
CA TYR A 22 13.89 -35.46 -15.84
C TYR A 22 14.20 -36.40 -14.66
N VAL A 23 15.38 -37.05 -14.67
CA VAL A 23 15.81 -37.93 -13.58
C VAL A 23 16.24 -37.13 -12.34
N ILE A 24 16.85 -35.95 -12.51
CA ILE A 24 17.15 -35.04 -11.39
C ILE A 24 15.86 -34.52 -10.73
N TRP A 25 14.81 -34.24 -11.53
CA TRP A 25 13.52 -33.76 -11.02
C TRP A 25 12.70 -34.84 -10.28
N HIS A 26 12.92 -36.13 -10.59
CA HIS A 26 12.13 -37.23 -10.02
C HIS A 26 12.85 -38.10 -8.97
N PHE A 27 14.18 -38.13 -8.89
CA PHE A 27 14.92 -39.01 -7.96
C PHE A 27 15.80 -38.29 -6.94
N ALA A 28 16.09 -37.00 -7.09
CA ALA A 28 16.65 -36.20 -6.01
C ALA A 28 15.48 -35.60 -5.23
N GLY A 29 15.15 -36.21 -4.08
CA GLY A 29 14.13 -35.71 -3.17
C GLY A 29 14.27 -34.20 -2.96
N ARG A 30 13.14 -33.50 -2.85
CA ARG A 30 13.10 -32.06 -2.55
C ARG A 30 14.07 -31.79 -1.39
N PRO A 31 15.01 -30.83 -1.50
CA PRO A 31 15.61 -30.32 -0.29
C PRO A 31 14.45 -29.76 0.52
N GLU A 32 14.18 -30.41 1.65
CA GLU A 32 13.34 -29.86 2.70
C GLU A 32 14.07 -28.61 3.16
N VAL A 33 13.67 -27.46 2.60
CA VAL A 33 14.13 -26.17 3.08
C VAL A 33 13.48 -26.02 4.43
N ASP A 34 14.26 -26.26 5.47
CA ASP A 34 13.92 -25.95 6.84
C ASP A 34 13.70 -24.43 6.91
N ILE A 35 12.44 -23.99 6.96
CA ILE A 35 12.05 -22.59 7.07
C ILE A 35 12.22 -22.18 8.53
N GLY A 36 13.47 -22.23 9.00
CA GLY A 36 13.89 -21.77 10.31
C GLY A 36 14.15 -20.27 10.28
N THR A 37 13.19 -19.49 10.77
CA THR A 37 13.31 -18.17 11.44
C THR A 37 14.53 -17.29 11.15
N ASP A 38 14.82 -16.98 9.88
CA ASP A 38 15.62 -15.80 9.54
C ASP A 38 15.13 -15.19 8.22
N PHE A 39 14.21 -14.24 8.35
CA PHE A 39 13.67 -13.46 7.23
C PHE A 39 14.58 -12.28 6.87
N SER A 40 15.67 -11.99 7.58
CA SER A 40 16.44 -10.76 7.36
C SER A 40 17.30 -10.76 6.08
N GLY A 41 17.71 -11.94 5.60
CA GLY A 41 18.66 -12.06 4.48
C GLY A 41 18.04 -12.08 3.08
N ILE A 42 16.79 -12.49 2.91
CA ILE A 42 16.18 -12.67 1.57
C ILE A 42 15.65 -11.34 1.00
N TRP A 43 15.26 -10.39 1.87
CA TRP A 43 14.66 -9.11 1.46
C TRP A 43 15.68 -8.01 1.23
N ALA A 44 16.85 -8.08 1.85
CA ALA A 44 17.93 -7.12 1.61
C ALA A 44 18.35 -7.08 0.14
N ASP A 45 18.32 -8.21 -0.57
CA ASP A 45 18.83 -8.28 -1.96
C ASP A 45 17.85 -7.75 -3.01
N LEU A 46 16.54 -7.71 -2.74
CA LEU A 46 15.53 -7.16 -3.67
C LEU A 46 15.50 -5.62 -3.69
N TRP A 47 15.89 -4.98 -2.59
CA TRP A 47 15.85 -3.53 -2.42
C TRP A 47 17.25 -2.88 -2.44
N ASN A 48 18.32 -3.67 -2.61
CA ASN A 48 19.71 -3.18 -2.65
C ASN A 48 20.38 -3.32 -4.03
N GLU A 49 19.70 -3.80 -5.07
CA GLU A 49 20.32 -3.97 -6.40
C GLU A 49 19.81 -2.96 -7.43
N GLY A 50 20.30 -1.73 -7.32
CA GLY A 50 20.24 -0.75 -8.40
C GLY A 50 20.51 0.69 -7.92
N PRO A 51 21.28 1.51 -8.67
CA PRO A 51 21.43 2.94 -8.37
C PRO A 51 20.15 3.77 -8.66
N GLU A 52 19.04 3.12 -8.96
CA GLU A 52 17.75 3.69 -9.38
C GLU A 52 16.58 3.25 -8.48
N LEU A 53 16.89 2.55 -7.39
CA LEU A 53 15.94 2.26 -6.30
C LEU A 53 15.94 3.44 -5.33
N SER A 54 14.75 3.83 -4.85
CA SER A 54 14.59 4.84 -3.79
C SER A 54 15.52 4.58 -2.61
N ASP A 55 15.87 5.61 -1.82
CA ASP A 55 16.72 5.46 -0.62
C ASP A 55 16.16 4.49 0.46
N ASN A 56 14.96 3.93 0.18
CA ASN A 56 14.20 2.95 0.94
C ASN A 56 13.83 3.46 2.35
N THR A 57 13.91 4.78 2.56
CA THR A 57 13.53 5.41 3.82
C THR A 57 12.03 5.38 3.98
N THR A 58 11.57 4.51 4.87
CA THR A 58 10.18 4.49 5.32
C THR A 58 9.96 5.39 6.53
N TYR A 59 8.75 5.95 6.56
CA TYR A 59 8.17 6.66 7.70
C TYR A 59 7.00 5.85 8.22
N TYR A 60 6.76 5.86 9.52
CA TYR A 60 5.75 4.99 10.10
C TYR A 60 4.76 5.76 10.96
N TRP A 61 3.49 5.39 10.86
CA TRP A 61 2.49 5.80 11.84
C TRP A 61 2.72 5.08 13.18
N ARG A 62 2.39 5.73 14.30
CA ARG A 62 2.36 5.04 15.60
C ARG A 62 1.26 3.99 15.59
N THR A 63 1.60 2.74 15.88
CA THR A 63 0.62 1.66 16.01
C THR A 63 0.24 1.41 17.47
N GLY A 64 -0.88 0.73 17.68
CA GLY A 64 -1.32 0.28 19.02
C GLY A 64 -0.55 -0.94 19.54
N GLY A 65 0.52 -1.39 18.87
CA GLY A 65 1.35 -2.51 19.29
C GLY A 65 0.74 -3.92 19.10
N ARG A 66 -0.34 -4.05 18.32
CA ARG A 66 -1.02 -5.33 18.02
C ARG A 66 -0.68 -5.91 16.64
N GLY A 67 0.32 -5.33 15.98
CA GLY A 67 0.60 -5.56 14.56
C GLY A 67 -0.44 -4.91 13.65
N GLY A 68 -0.05 -4.69 12.39
CA GLY A 68 -0.83 -3.95 11.41
C GLY A 68 -0.91 -2.44 11.70
N LEU A 69 -1.46 -1.73 10.72
CA LEU A 69 -1.78 -0.31 10.82
C LEU A 69 -3.30 -0.12 10.73
N THR A 70 -3.88 0.44 11.78
CA THR A 70 -5.24 1.01 11.70
C THR A 70 -5.12 2.51 11.48
N LEU A 71 -5.66 3.02 10.38
CA LEU A 71 -5.54 4.44 10.02
C LEU A 71 -6.89 5.02 9.63
N ASP A 72 -7.17 6.24 10.10
CA ASP A 72 -8.34 7.01 9.70
C ASP A 72 -8.02 7.76 8.41
N LEU A 73 -8.90 7.60 7.42
CA LEU A 73 -8.87 8.33 6.16
C LEU A 73 -10.03 9.31 6.13
N LEU A 74 -9.75 10.61 6.01
CA LEU A 74 -10.78 11.61 5.80
C LEU A 74 -10.83 11.97 4.31
N ASN A 75 -11.83 11.42 3.63
CA ASN A 75 -12.11 11.66 2.23
C ASN A 75 -12.84 13.00 2.05
N LEU A 76 -12.10 14.01 1.61
CA LEU A 76 -12.59 15.34 1.24
C LEU A 76 -12.65 15.54 -0.27
N LEU A 77 -12.58 14.45 -1.05
CA LEU A 77 -12.71 14.51 -2.50
C LEU A 77 -14.14 14.89 -2.88
N ASP A 78 -14.30 15.57 -4.00
CA ASP A 78 -15.60 15.81 -4.60
C ASP A 78 -16.21 14.53 -5.19
N ASP A 79 -17.46 14.62 -5.64
CA ASP A 79 -18.20 13.46 -6.13
C ASP A 79 -17.62 12.85 -7.43
N THR A 80 -16.72 13.54 -8.14
CA THR A 80 -16.11 13.06 -9.39
C THR A 80 -14.96 12.07 -9.15
N TRP A 81 -14.45 11.99 -7.92
CA TRP A 81 -13.28 11.17 -7.54
C TRP A 81 -13.61 9.94 -6.70
N GLN A 82 -14.88 9.77 -6.32
CA GLN A 82 -15.26 8.73 -5.36
C GLN A 82 -15.00 7.32 -5.89
N GLY A 83 -15.18 7.09 -7.20
CA GLY A 83 -14.91 5.80 -7.81
C GLY A 83 -13.43 5.40 -7.75
N GLU A 84 -12.53 6.33 -8.04
CA GLU A 84 -11.08 6.11 -7.97
C GLU A 84 -10.61 5.93 -6.52
N TYR A 85 -11.14 6.72 -5.59
CA TYR A 85 -10.85 6.60 -4.16
C TYR A 85 -11.29 5.25 -3.59
N ASP A 86 -12.55 4.86 -3.79
CA ASP A 86 -13.10 3.63 -3.24
C ASP A 86 -12.31 2.41 -3.73
N ILE A 87 -11.94 2.40 -5.01
CA ILE A 87 -11.13 1.34 -5.57
C ILE A 87 -9.72 1.33 -4.96
N ALA A 88 -9.01 2.47 -4.96
CA ALA A 88 -7.64 2.52 -4.47
C ALA A 88 -7.54 2.22 -2.96
N ALA A 89 -8.45 2.75 -2.14
CA ALA A 89 -8.50 2.47 -0.71
C ALA A 89 -8.77 0.98 -0.46
N ASN A 90 -9.70 0.38 -1.21
CA ASN A 90 -9.99 -1.05 -1.12
C ASN A 90 -8.83 -1.92 -1.59
N ASP A 91 -8.14 -1.54 -2.67
CA ASP A 91 -6.97 -2.26 -3.17
C ASP A 91 -5.84 -2.30 -2.12
N TRP A 92 -5.66 -1.21 -1.36
CA TRP A 92 -4.72 -1.17 -0.22
C TRP A 92 -5.20 -1.95 1.00
N GLU A 93 -6.49 -1.93 1.32
CA GLU A 93 -7.03 -2.66 2.47
C GLU A 93 -7.05 -4.18 2.25
N GLN A 94 -7.27 -4.65 1.02
CA GLN A 94 -7.33 -6.08 0.68
C GLN A 94 -5.97 -6.70 0.30
N GLY A 95 -4.88 -6.16 0.85
CA GLY A 95 -3.53 -6.61 0.56
C GLY A 95 -3.22 -8.05 0.97
N ASP A 96 -2.23 -8.65 0.30
CA ASP A 96 -1.57 -9.89 0.74
C ASP A 96 -0.06 -9.63 0.90
N PRO A 97 0.47 -9.62 2.14
CA PRO A 97 -0.25 -9.86 3.40
C PRO A 97 -1.23 -8.76 3.82
N ASP A 98 -2.25 -9.14 4.61
CA ASP A 98 -3.23 -8.24 5.22
C ASP A 98 -2.58 -7.45 6.39
N VAL A 99 -2.26 -6.19 6.15
CA VAL A 99 -1.52 -5.31 7.08
C VAL A 99 -2.32 -4.06 7.46
N LEU A 100 -3.22 -3.59 6.59
CA LEU A 100 -3.91 -2.31 6.75
C LEU A 100 -5.36 -2.53 7.17
N THR A 101 -5.83 -1.69 8.09
CA THR A 101 -7.26 -1.55 8.42
C THR A 101 -7.61 -0.08 8.27
N LEU A 102 -8.40 0.26 7.25
CA LEU A 102 -8.66 1.64 6.86
C LEU A 102 -10.05 2.05 7.31
N ARG A 103 -10.15 3.16 8.04
CA ARG A 103 -11.43 3.71 8.49
C ARG A 103 -11.70 4.99 7.71
N SER A 104 -12.45 4.86 6.62
CA SER A 104 -12.78 5.98 5.74
C SER A 104 -14.04 6.72 6.21
N GLU A 105 -13.90 8.03 6.40
CA GLU A 105 -15.00 8.96 6.65
C GLU A 105 -15.08 9.95 5.48
N LYS A 106 -16.27 10.11 4.89
CA LYS A 106 -16.51 11.16 3.89
C LYS A 106 -16.77 12.47 4.64
N GLY A 107 -15.90 13.46 4.44
CA GLY A 107 -16.09 14.80 4.98
C GLY A 107 -16.89 15.70 4.04
N VAL A 108 -17.01 16.97 4.43
CA VAL A 108 -17.70 17.98 3.63
C VAL A 108 -16.73 18.53 2.58
N SER A 109 -17.08 18.44 1.30
CA SER A 109 -16.22 18.82 0.16
C SER A 109 -15.69 20.26 0.19
N ASN A 110 -16.39 21.19 0.87
CA ASN A 110 -15.97 22.58 1.01
C ASN A 110 -15.02 22.83 2.21
N MET A 111 -14.62 21.79 2.94
CA MET A 111 -13.65 21.92 4.02
C MET A 111 -12.27 22.20 3.43
N PRO A 112 -11.50 23.18 3.95
CA PRO A 112 -10.16 23.44 3.45
C PRO A 112 -9.27 22.20 3.61
N CYS A 113 -8.53 21.87 2.55
CA CYS A 113 -7.60 20.74 2.55
C CYS A 113 -6.32 21.07 3.34
N THR A 114 -6.45 21.09 4.66
CA THR A 114 -5.38 21.39 5.62
C THR A 114 -5.09 20.18 6.50
N MET A 115 -3.81 20.00 6.81
CA MET A 115 -3.30 18.96 7.71
C MET A 115 -4.04 18.90 9.05
N ALA A 116 -4.25 17.69 9.55
CA ALA A 116 -4.67 17.41 10.93
C ALA A 116 -3.91 16.18 11.45
N PHE A 117 -3.68 16.13 12.76
CA PHE A 117 -2.94 15.01 13.34
C PHE A 117 -3.77 13.73 13.40
N GLY A 118 -3.08 12.59 13.26
CA GLY A 118 -3.63 11.25 13.43
C GLY A 118 -4.51 10.75 12.28
N VAL A 119 -4.57 11.49 11.18
CA VAL A 119 -5.43 11.18 10.03
C VAL A 119 -4.67 11.41 8.73
N MET A 120 -4.96 10.60 7.73
CA MET A 120 -4.63 10.93 6.34
C MET A 120 -5.84 11.63 5.73
N LYS A 121 -5.67 12.87 5.29
CA LYS A 121 -6.71 13.57 4.53
C LYS A 121 -6.45 13.44 3.05
N ILE A 122 -7.50 13.26 2.27
CA ILE A 122 -7.44 13.10 0.82
C ILE A 122 -8.36 14.13 0.20
N CYS A 123 -7.87 14.92 -0.75
CA CYS A 123 -8.66 15.96 -1.41
C CYS A 123 -8.27 16.16 -2.86
N ASN A 124 -9.12 16.84 -3.61
CA ASN A 124 -8.85 17.32 -4.95
C ASN A 124 -9.27 18.78 -5.06
N GLU A 125 -8.57 19.52 -5.91
CA GLU A 125 -8.94 20.86 -6.35
C GLU A 125 -8.15 21.18 -7.62
N ASN A 126 -8.55 22.23 -8.33
CA ASN A 126 -7.71 22.81 -9.36
C ASN A 126 -6.59 23.66 -8.72
N TYR A 127 -5.43 23.05 -8.48
CA TYR A 127 -4.25 23.74 -7.93
C TYR A 127 -3.46 24.51 -8.99
N GLY A 128 -3.89 24.48 -10.26
CA GLY A 128 -3.26 25.17 -11.38
C GLY A 128 -2.09 24.40 -12.00
N ASP A 129 -1.37 25.11 -12.87
CA ASP A 129 -0.22 24.60 -13.63
C ASP A 129 1.03 24.51 -12.73
N THR A 130 1.05 23.51 -11.85
CA THR A 130 2.07 23.34 -10.81
C THR A 130 3.19 22.36 -11.19
N GLY A 131 3.03 21.63 -12.28
CA GLY A 131 3.93 20.57 -12.74
C GLY A 131 3.66 19.19 -12.11
N TRP A 132 2.72 19.06 -11.18
CA TRP A 132 2.42 17.78 -10.50
C TRP A 132 0.97 17.33 -10.68
N LEU A 133 0.79 16.01 -10.86
CA LEU A 133 -0.49 15.31 -10.90
C LEU A 133 -1.04 15.10 -9.49
N GLY A 134 -0.23 14.49 -8.63
CA GLY A 134 -0.54 14.24 -7.22
C GLY A 134 0.63 14.65 -6.32
N ILE A 135 0.30 14.94 -5.07
CA ILE A 135 1.29 15.06 -3.99
C ILE A 135 0.80 14.38 -2.72
N ASN A 136 1.75 13.87 -1.94
CA ASN A 136 1.55 13.53 -0.55
C ASN A 136 2.48 14.37 0.32
N GLU A 137 1.89 15.00 1.33
CA GLU A 137 2.62 15.73 2.35
C GLU A 137 2.51 14.96 3.66
N ILE A 138 3.63 14.78 4.38
CA ILE A 138 3.64 14.18 5.72
C ILE A 138 4.37 15.06 6.72
N ILE A 139 3.75 15.28 7.89
CA ILE A 139 4.47 15.84 9.04
C ILE A 139 5.07 14.67 9.83
N ILE A 140 6.38 14.73 9.99
CA ILE A 140 7.18 13.73 10.66
C ILE A 140 7.68 14.31 11.98
N GLY A 141 7.37 13.61 13.07
CA GLY A 141 7.80 13.94 14.42
C GLY A 141 8.50 12.78 15.12
N GLY A 142 8.57 12.90 16.45
CA GLY A 142 9.19 11.91 17.32
C GLY A 142 10.72 12.02 17.44
N SER A 143 11.27 11.35 18.46
CA SER A 143 12.70 11.43 18.80
C SER A 143 13.63 10.88 17.72
N ASN A 144 13.14 10.00 16.86
CA ASN A 144 13.89 9.44 15.73
C ASN A 144 13.56 10.08 14.38
N GLN A 145 12.69 11.12 14.36
CA GLN A 145 12.30 11.83 13.15
C GLN A 145 11.82 10.91 12.02
N ARG A 146 11.11 9.83 12.37
CA ARG A 146 10.52 8.88 11.41
C ARG A 146 9.04 8.61 11.65
N THR A 147 8.45 9.23 12.67
CA THR A 147 7.05 8.98 13.02
C THR A 147 6.14 9.93 12.26
N ILE A 148 5.23 9.41 11.43
CA ILE A 148 4.18 10.19 10.77
C ILE A 148 3.16 10.62 11.83
N GLU A 149 2.89 11.92 11.89
CA GLU A 149 1.88 12.50 12.78
C GLU A 149 0.68 13.05 11.99
N SER A 150 0.85 13.39 10.71
CA SER A 150 -0.24 13.73 9.78
C SER A 150 0.15 13.40 8.34
N SER A 151 -0.84 13.09 7.48
CA SER A 151 -0.65 12.98 6.02
C SER A 151 -1.76 13.72 5.26
N LEU A 152 -1.41 14.30 4.12
CA LEU A 152 -2.30 15.03 3.23
C LEU A 152 -2.00 14.66 1.78
N ALA A 153 -2.88 13.89 1.16
CA ALA A 153 -2.83 13.55 -0.26
C ALA A 153 -3.70 14.52 -1.06
N LYS A 154 -3.14 15.10 -2.13
CA LYS A 154 -3.85 16.05 -2.99
C LYS A 154 -3.79 15.62 -4.45
N MET A 155 -4.94 15.63 -5.11
CA MET A 155 -5.08 15.36 -6.55
C MET A 155 -5.29 16.68 -7.30
N ASN A 156 -4.46 16.97 -8.31
CA ASN A 156 -4.56 18.22 -9.05
C ASN A 156 -5.50 18.10 -10.26
N ASP A 157 -6.72 18.63 -10.13
CA ASP A 157 -7.70 18.61 -11.20
C ASP A 157 -7.30 19.45 -12.41
N TYR A 158 -6.33 20.35 -12.28
CA TYR A 158 -5.78 21.07 -13.43
C TYR A 158 -5.31 20.09 -14.52
N TYR A 159 -4.60 19.03 -14.11
CA TYR A 159 -4.15 17.96 -15.00
C TYR A 159 -5.14 16.79 -15.02
N LEU A 160 -5.62 16.37 -13.84
CA LEU A 160 -6.38 15.12 -13.67
C LEU A 160 -7.87 15.25 -13.98
N GLY A 161 -8.41 16.46 -14.09
CA GLY A 161 -9.83 16.68 -14.41
C GLY A 161 -10.22 16.25 -15.82
N ARG A 162 -9.24 16.07 -16.72
CA ARG A 162 -9.42 15.53 -18.08
C ARG A 162 -8.54 14.32 -18.38
N ALA A 163 -7.83 13.81 -17.38
CA ALA A 163 -6.98 12.65 -17.49
C ALA A 163 -7.80 11.37 -17.73
N SER A 164 -7.11 10.33 -18.18
CA SER A 164 -7.71 8.99 -18.26
C SER A 164 -8.08 8.45 -16.88
N LEU A 165 -9.03 7.51 -16.82
CA LEU A 165 -9.36 6.81 -15.58
C LEU A 165 -8.13 6.07 -15.03
N GLU A 166 -7.31 5.51 -15.91
CA GLU A 166 -6.06 4.84 -15.52
C GLU A 166 -5.07 5.78 -14.83
N GLU A 167 -4.88 6.99 -15.34
CA GLU A 167 -4.00 7.99 -14.73
C GLU A 167 -4.55 8.48 -13.39
N ARG A 168 -5.85 8.78 -13.30
CA ARG A 168 -6.51 9.16 -12.04
C ARG A 168 -6.37 8.07 -10.97
N ARG A 169 -6.61 6.81 -11.34
CA ARG A 169 -6.47 5.65 -10.43
C ARG A 169 -5.04 5.42 -9.99
N TYR A 170 -4.09 5.51 -10.91
CA TYR A 170 -2.66 5.40 -10.61
C TYR A 170 -2.25 6.46 -9.58
N THR A 171 -2.55 7.74 -9.85
CA THR A 171 -2.21 8.83 -8.93
C THR A 171 -2.86 8.64 -7.56
N MET A 172 -4.15 8.28 -7.50
CA MET A 172 -4.80 8.00 -6.23
C MET A 172 -4.10 6.89 -5.43
N CYS A 173 -3.78 5.77 -6.07
CA CYS A 173 -3.08 4.65 -5.43
C CYS A 173 -1.70 5.06 -4.92
N HIS A 174 -0.95 5.80 -5.75
CA HIS A 174 0.40 6.28 -5.48
C HIS A 174 0.45 7.18 -4.24
N GLU A 175 -0.39 8.23 -4.20
CA GLU A 175 -0.36 9.18 -3.08
C GLU A 175 -0.89 8.56 -1.77
N LEU A 176 -1.82 7.59 -1.84
CA LEU A 176 -2.22 6.83 -0.66
C LEU A 176 -1.05 6.01 -0.11
N GLY A 177 -0.27 5.36 -0.98
CA GLY A 177 0.92 4.59 -0.59
C GLY A 177 1.96 5.42 0.14
N HIS A 178 2.25 6.63 -0.35
CA HIS A 178 3.08 7.60 0.37
C HIS A 178 2.50 8.00 1.72
N GLY A 179 1.19 8.16 1.81
CA GLY A 179 0.52 8.44 3.06
C GLY A 179 0.64 7.31 4.10
N PHE A 180 0.81 6.06 3.67
CA PHE A 180 1.15 4.94 4.55
C PHE A 180 2.63 4.90 4.93
N GLY A 181 3.45 5.76 4.32
CA GLY A 181 4.87 5.93 4.59
C GLY A 181 5.79 5.09 3.71
N LEU A 182 5.27 4.57 2.58
CA LEU A 182 6.05 3.84 1.60
C LEU A 182 6.88 4.78 0.71
N PRO A 183 8.15 4.43 0.43
CA PRO A 183 8.91 5.05 -0.65
C PRO A 183 8.46 4.49 -2.01
N HIS A 184 9.06 4.99 -3.10
CA HIS A 184 8.90 4.37 -4.40
C HIS A 184 9.48 2.95 -4.41
N THR A 185 8.87 2.08 -5.22
CA THR A 185 9.42 0.75 -5.46
C THR A 185 10.55 0.79 -6.48
N ASP A 186 10.42 1.68 -7.44
CA ASP A 186 11.38 1.95 -8.49
C ASP A 186 11.18 3.38 -8.97
N GLU A 187 12.28 4.06 -9.24
CA GLU A 187 12.30 5.46 -9.62
C GLU A 187 12.70 5.65 -11.09
N ASN A 188 13.12 4.57 -11.77
CA ASN A 188 13.42 4.62 -13.20
C ASN A 188 12.18 4.41 -14.06
N PHE A 189 11.55 5.53 -14.35
CA PHE A 189 10.37 5.64 -15.21
C PHE A 189 10.47 5.07 -16.63
N ASN A 190 11.69 4.85 -17.15
CA ASN A 190 11.91 4.38 -18.52
C ASN A 190 12.15 2.87 -18.60
N ASN A 191 12.22 2.19 -17.46
CA ASN A 191 12.46 0.76 -17.43
C ASN A 191 11.13 -0.02 -17.55
N ARG A 192 11.17 -1.31 -17.21
CA ARG A 192 10.00 -2.17 -17.29
C ARG A 192 9.20 -2.04 -16.01
N ASP A 193 7.94 -1.63 -16.17
CA ASP A 193 6.94 -1.59 -15.10
C ASP A 193 6.99 -2.84 -14.20
N LEU A 194 7.13 -2.60 -12.90
CA LEU A 194 7.07 -3.61 -11.84
C LEU A 194 5.64 -4.04 -11.52
N GLY A 195 4.65 -3.33 -12.06
CA GLY A 195 3.24 -3.69 -11.95
C GLY A 195 2.61 -3.28 -10.63
N ASN A 196 3.13 -2.24 -9.98
CA ASN A 196 2.60 -1.70 -8.73
C ASN A 196 2.56 -0.17 -8.73
N CYS A 197 1.63 0.43 -8.00
CA CYS A 197 1.41 1.88 -8.07
C CYS A 197 2.48 2.72 -7.38
N MET A 198 3.43 2.12 -6.66
CA MET A 198 4.59 2.82 -6.11
C MET A 198 5.78 2.83 -7.08
N ASP A 199 5.63 2.26 -8.27
CA ASP A 199 6.57 2.34 -9.39
C ASP A 199 6.33 3.61 -10.20
N TYR A 200 7.36 4.40 -10.43
CA TYR A 200 7.32 5.51 -11.37
C TYR A 200 7.14 4.98 -12.80
N THR A 201 6.07 5.39 -13.48
CA THR A 201 5.74 4.82 -14.80
C THR A 201 5.14 5.76 -15.84
N ASN A 202 5.62 5.65 -17.08
CA ASN A 202 5.04 6.26 -18.27
C ASN A 202 3.74 5.58 -18.74
N ARG A 203 3.36 4.47 -18.08
CA ARG A 203 2.24 3.60 -18.46
C ARG A 203 1.37 3.32 -17.23
N PRO A 204 0.61 4.32 -16.74
CA PRO A 204 -0.26 4.17 -15.55
C PRO A 204 -1.12 2.90 -15.56
N ARG A 205 -1.62 2.51 -16.74
CA ARG A 205 -2.43 1.30 -16.96
C ARG A 205 -1.77 0.00 -16.45
N ASN A 206 -0.45 -0.08 -16.40
CA ASN A 206 0.28 -1.26 -15.94
C ASN A 206 0.48 -1.28 -14.41
N ASN A 207 0.29 -0.14 -13.73
CA ASN A 207 0.66 0.09 -12.35
C ASN A 207 -0.52 0.57 -11.49
N LEU A 208 -1.75 0.13 -11.80
CA LEU A 208 -2.97 0.66 -11.17
C LEU A 208 -3.20 0.24 -9.72
N LEU A 209 -2.46 -0.77 -9.22
CA LEU A 209 -2.73 -1.47 -7.96
C LEU A 209 -1.48 -1.47 -7.10
N PRO A 210 -1.59 -1.57 -5.76
CA PRO A 210 -0.45 -1.93 -4.93
C PRO A 210 0.03 -3.36 -5.27
N GLY A 211 1.33 -3.55 -5.21
CA GLY A 211 1.99 -4.83 -5.48
C GLY A 211 2.28 -5.60 -4.20
N ARG A 212 2.60 -6.89 -4.35
CA ARG A 212 3.02 -7.77 -3.24
C ARG A 212 4.20 -7.17 -2.46
N ASP A 213 5.17 -6.58 -3.16
CA ASP A 213 6.35 -5.99 -2.53
C ASP A 213 6.00 -4.79 -1.64
N ASN A 214 4.95 -4.02 -2.00
CA ASN A 214 4.45 -2.95 -1.15
C ASN A 214 3.86 -3.52 0.16
N PHE A 215 3.07 -4.59 0.09
CA PHE A 215 2.49 -5.21 1.28
C PHE A 215 3.52 -5.90 2.18
N LEU A 216 4.56 -6.50 1.59
CA LEU A 216 5.69 -7.03 2.34
C LEU A 216 6.46 -5.92 3.07
N ARG A 217 6.64 -4.76 2.44
CA ARG A 217 7.24 -3.59 3.08
C ARG A 217 6.35 -3.06 4.21
N LEU A 218 5.04 -2.98 4.00
CA LEU A 218 4.09 -2.61 5.06
C LEU A 218 4.14 -3.60 6.23
N GLN A 219 4.26 -4.90 5.96
CA GLN A 219 4.42 -5.91 7.00
C GLN A 219 5.71 -5.68 7.80
N GLU A 220 6.81 -5.32 7.17
CA GLU A 220 8.05 -4.99 7.88
C GLU A 220 7.87 -3.75 8.77
N MET A 221 7.15 -2.74 8.27
CA MET A 221 6.90 -1.49 9.00
C MET A 221 5.95 -1.66 10.19
N TYR A 222 4.88 -2.45 10.01
CA TYR A 222 3.74 -2.47 10.93
C TYR A 222 3.47 -3.83 11.56
N GLY A 223 4.10 -4.91 11.09
CA GLY A 223 3.80 -6.28 11.47
C GLY A 223 2.43 -6.75 10.96
N LEU A 224 2.08 -8.03 11.22
CA LEU A 224 0.76 -8.56 10.88
C LEU A 224 -0.24 -8.38 12.04
N PRO A 225 -1.51 -8.04 11.75
CA PRO A 225 -2.54 -7.95 12.77
C PRO A 225 -2.66 -9.23 13.59
N ASN A 226 -2.71 -9.09 14.91
CA ASN A 226 -2.95 -10.20 15.86
C ASN A 226 -1.93 -11.34 15.80
N GLN A 227 -0.73 -11.13 15.28
CA GLN A 227 0.36 -12.06 15.57
C GLN A 227 0.68 -11.99 17.06
N ARG A 228 0.51 -13.13 17.75
CA ARG A 228 1.09 -13.30 19.08
C ARG A 228 2.59 -13.04 18.96
N PRO A 229 3.24 -12.39 19.96
CA PRO A 229 4.69 -12.38 20.02
C PRO A 229 5.17 -13.81 19.76
N LEU A 230 6.08 -14.00 18.80
CA LEU A 230 6.68 -15.32 18.59
C LEU A 230 7.26 -15.74 19.94
N ASP A 231 6.66 -16.75 20.57
CA ASP A 231 7.22 -17.33 21.78
C ASP A 231 8.66 -17.75 21.44
N PRO A 232 9.67 -17.41 22.26
CA PRO A 232 11.03 -17.85 22.01
C PRO A 232 11.00 -19.38 21.96
N VAL A 233 11.38 -19.93 20.80
CA VAL A 233 11.46 -21.37 20.56
C VAL A 233 12.24 -21.99 21.71
N SER A 234 11.55 -22.82 22.49
CA SER A 234 12.19 -23.57 23.58
C SER A 234 13.19 -24.54 22.94
N PRO A 235 14.45 -24.63 23.42
CA PRO A 235 15.49 -25.49 22.83
C PRO A 235 15.17 -27.01 22.84
N ASN A 236 14.01 -27.41 23.36
CA ASN A 236 13.63 -28.80 23.59
C ASN A 236 12.54 -29.33 22.65
N ASP A 237 11.97 -28.52 21.76
CA ASP A 237 11.02 -29.04 20.77
C ASP A 237 11.79 -29.62 19.58
N GLN A 238 12.01 -30.93 19.62
CA GLN A 238 12.51 -31.67 18.45
C GLN A 238 11.44 -31.75 17.37
N PRO A 239 11.81 -31.67 16.08
CA PRO A 239 10.86 -31.79 14.99
C PRO A 239 10.23 -33.19 15.01
N VAL A 240 8.92 -33.24 15.23
CA VAL A 240 8.13 -34.45 15.03
C VAL A 240 7.98 -34.63 13.52
N THR A 241 8.60 -35.67 12.98
CA THR A 241 8.48 -36.02 11.57
C THR A 241 7.03 -36.37 11.22
N PRO A 242 6.48 -35.93 10.06
CA PRO A 242 5.15 -36.32 9.65
C PRO A 242 5.14 -37.79 9.21
N ASN A 243 4.51 -38.65 10.00
CA ASN A 243 4.27 -40.03 9.58
C ASN A 243 3.13 -40.08 8.54
N MET A 244 3.47 -40.68 7.40
CA MET A 244 2.66 -41.01 6.25
C MET A 244 1.43 -41.88 6.64
N PHE A 245 0.24 -41.50 6.16
CA PHE A 245 -1.02 -42.28 6.06
C PHE A 245 -1.17 -43.58 6.89
N ASP A 246 -2.00 -43.54 7.94
CA ASP A 246 -2.66 -44.74 8.52
C ASP A 246 -4.15 -44.78 8.08
N PRO A 247 -4.60 -45.79 7.30
CA PRO A 247 -5.96 -45.89 6.80
C PRO A 247 -7.03 -46.34 7.82
N ASN A 248 -6.69 -46.61 9.09
CA ASN A 248 -7.59 -47.39 9.96
C ASN A 248 -8.47 -46.60 10.94
N ASN A 249 -8.58 -45.27 10.85
CA ASN A 249 -9.42 -44.52 11.79
C ASN A 249 -10.64 -43.88 11.11
N ARG A 250 -11.72 -44.65 10.98
CA ARG A 250 -13.06 -44.18 10.60
C ARG A 250 -13.90 -43.99 11.87
N PRO A 251 -14.47 -42.82 12.16
CA PRO A 251 -15.41 -42.67 13.27
C PRO A 251 -16.71 -43.41 12.95
N GLN A 252 -17.12 -44.28 13.88
CA GLN A 252 -18.38 -45.02 13.86
C GLN A 252 -19.53 -44.08 14.21
N ALA A 253 -20.60 -44.15 13.40
CA ALA A 253 -21.91 -43.61 13.74
C ALA A 253 -22.69 -44.67 14.53
N GLU A 254 -23.20 -44.31 15.70
CA GLU A 254 -24.20 -45.10 16.42
C GLU A 254 -25.58 -44.49 16.20
N GLU A 255 -26.40 -45.23 15.46
CA GLU A 255 -27.86 -45.17 15.47
C GLU A 255 -28.38 -45.58 16.85
N ASN A 256 -29.45 -44.93 17.33
CA ASN A 256 -30.57 -45.60 18.01
C ASN A 256 -31.74 -44.61 18.20
N ALA A 257 -32.81 -44.84 17.44
CA ALA A 257 -34.20 -44.47 17.77
C ALA A 257 -34.87 -45.73 18.41
N PRO A 258 -36.06 -45.68 19.08
CA PRO A 258 -37.32 -45.39 18.38
C PRO A 258 -38.46 -44.76 19.25
N GLY A 259 -39.57 -44.36 18.60
CA GLY A 259 -40.89 -44.31 19.26
C GLY A 259 -41.84 -43.21 18.76
N GLU A 260 -42.93 -43.62 18.12
CA GLU A 260 -43.99 -42.85 17.45
C GLU A 260 -44.83 -41.94 18.36
N ASP A 261 -45.36 -40.82 17.84
CA ASP A 261 -46.81 -40.55 17.89
C ASP A 261 -47.28 -39.42 16.95
N LYS A 262 -48.45 -39.63 16.33
CA LYS A 262 -49.09 -38.78 15.32
C LYS A 262 -50.16 -37.87 15.94
N LYS A 263 -50.24 -36.58 15.57
CA LYS A 263 -51.43 -35.86 15.03
C LYS A 263 -51.46 -34.34 15.29
N GLU A 264 -51.92 -33.64 14.24
CA GLU A 264 -52.72 -32.40 14.19
C GLU A 264 -52.18 -31.04 14.67
N LYS A 265 -52.07 -30.08 13.74
CA LYS A 265 -52.91 -28.84 13.63
C LYS A 265 -52.34 -27.93 12.51
N LYS A 266 -53.09 -27.73 11.42
CA LYS A 266 -54.01 -26.61 11.11
C LYS A 266 -53.33 -25.28 10.75
N GLU A 267 -53.75 -24.80 9.58
CA GLU A 267 -53.54 -23.52 8.90
C GLU A 267 -53.58 -22.29 9.83
N ASN A 268 -52.77 -21.26 9.53
CA ASN A 268 -53.33 -20.00 9.06
C ASN A 268 -52.27 -19.02 8.51
N LYS A 269 -52.62 -18.48 7.35
CA LYS A 269 -51.98 -17.38 6.62
C LYS A 269 -52.87 -16.16 6.87
N GLU A 270 -52.35 -15.10 7.49
CA GLU A 270 -52.70 -13.69 7.23
C GLU A 270 -52.10 -12.73 8.27
N ASP A 271 -51.78 -11.54 7.74
CA ASP A 271 -51.67 -10.24 8.39
C ASP A 271 -50.56 -9.95 9.40
N ARG A 272 -49.60 -9.12 8.96
CA ARG A 272 -49.45 -7.82 9.62
C ARG A 272 -48.90 -6.72 8.72
N ASN A 273 -49.79 -5.78 8.51
CA ASN A 273 -49.66 -4.49 7.86
C ASN A 273 -48.74 -3.55 8.66
N LEU A 274 -47.90 -2.83 7.89
CA LEU A 274 -47.55 -1.41 8.02
C LEU A 274 -47.70 -0.76 9.41
N ARG A 275 -46.57 -0.45 10.05
CA ARG A 275 -46.48 0.71 10.94
C ARG A 275 -45.10 1.36 10.84
N SER A 276 -45.10 2.47 10.11
CA SER A 276 -44.18 3.60 10.23
C SER A 276 -43.58 3.69 11.64
N ARG A 277 -42.25 3.65 11.71
CA ARG A 277 -41.48 4.16 12.83
C ARG A 277 -40.31 4.94 12.25
N THR A 278 -40.52 6.25 12.24
CA THR A 278 -39.51 7.32 12.34
C THR A 278 -38.06 6.88 12.19
N VAL A 279 -37.46 7.34 11.10
CA VAL A 279 -36.01 7.49 10.93
C VAL A 279 -35.52 8.29 12.13
N GLU A 280 -34.85 7.63 13.08
CA GLU A 280 -33.95 8.31 14.00
C GLU A 280 -32.73 8.69 13.16
N GLU A 281 -32.51 9.99 13.00
CA GLU A 281 -31.27 10.55 12.46
C GLU A 281 -30.08 9.95 13.23
N PRO A 282 -29.02 9.47 12.55
CA PRO A 282 -27.78 9.19 13.24
C PRO A 282 -27.22 10.55 13.70
N SER A 283 -27.03 10.70 15.01
CA SER A 283 -26.29 11.81 15.57
C SER A 283 -24.91 11.88 14.92
N GLU A 284 -24.64 12.99 14.22
CA GLU A 284 -23.31 13.38 13.76
C GLU A 284 -22.34 13.42 14.95
N GLY A 285 -21.68 12.30 15.21
CA GLY A 285 -20.43 12.27 15.95
C GLY A 285 -19.31 12.52 14.96
N GLN A 286 -19.12 13.77 14.53
CA GLN A 286 -17.92 14.14 13.79
C GLN A 286 -16.72 13.83 14.69
N GLN A 287 -15.88 12.90 14.26
CA GLN A 287 -14.64 12.60 14.96
C GLN A 287 -13.75 13.84 14.81
N GLU A 288 -13.66 14.66 15.87
CA GLU A 288 -12.90 15.91 15.86
C GLU A 288 -11.40 15.57 15.80
N HIS A 289 -10.86 15.43 14.58
CA HIS A 289 -9.43 15.25 14.36
C HIS A 289 -8.69 16.49 14.87
N SER A 290 -7.61 16.29 15.64
CA SER A 290 -6.95 17.42 16.27
C SER A 290 -6.22 18.28 15.23
N GLU A 291 -6.59 19.56 15.15
CA GLU A 291 -5.87 20.54 14.33
C GLU A 291 -4.39 20.65 14.73
N LEU A 292 -3.55 21.01 13.78
CA LEU A 292 -2.14 21.30 14.06
C LEU A 292 -2.01 22.45 15.08
N PRO A 293 -1.06 22.37 16.04
CA PRO A 293 -0.74 23.47 16.92
C PRO A 293 -0.44 24.74 16.12
N ARG A 294 -0.97 25.90 16.57
CA ARG A 294 -0.88 27.18 15.84
C ARG A 294 0.52 27.56 15.36
N HIS A 295 1.57 27.20 16.11
CA HIS A 295 2.94 27.49 15.67
C HIS A 295 3.35 26.60 14.50
N LEU A 296 3.08 25.29 14.59
CA LEU A 296 3.37 24.33 13.54
C LEU A 296 2.55 24.60 12.28
N ALA A 297 1.26 24.92 12.43
CA ALA A 297 0.39 25.32 11.31
C ALA A 297 0.91 26.56 10.56
N ARG A 298 1.48 27.54 11.27
CA ARG A 298 2.09 28.72 10.65
C ARG A 298 3.36 28.37 9.87
N GLU A 299 4.25 27.58 10.46
CA GLU A 299 5.49 27.17 9.80
C GLU A 299 5.20 26.27 8.60
N TYR A 300 4.25 25.34 8.71
CA TYR A 300 3.74 24.55 7.59
C TYR A 300 3.22 25.43 6.45
N LYS A 301 2.33 26.37 6.75
CA LYS A 301 1.76 27.27 5.73
C LYS A 301 2.84 28.09 5.02
N LYS A 302 3.82 28.58 5.79
CA LYS A 302 4.97 29.30 5.23
C LYS A 302 5.83 28.39 4.35
N ALA A 303 6.09 27.16 4.80
CA ALA A 303 6.90 26.21 4.08
C ALA A 303 6.30 25.84 2.71
N MET A 304 5.00 25.52 2.69
CA MET A 304 4.30 25.17 1.45
C MET A 304 4.20 26.35 0.48
N ALA A 305 3.91 27.57 0.97
CA ALA A 305 3.89 28.76 0.13
C ALA A 305 5.25 29.05 -0.53
N GLU A 306 6.35 28.82 0.20
CA GLU A 306 7.70 28.95 -0.36
C GLU A 306 8.02 27.85 -1.39
N LEU A 307 7.58 26.61 -1.16
CA LEU A 307 7.76 25.52 -2.10
C LEU A 307 6.99 25.78 -3.41
N GLU A 308 5.70 26.11 -3.30
CA GLU A 308 4.84 26.46 -4.43
C GLU A 308 5.45 27.60 -5.26
N HIS A 309 5.99 28.63 -4.60
CA HIS A 309 6.65 29.74 -5.29
C HIS A 309 7.88 29.29 -6.08
N HIS A 310 8.73 28.45 -5.51
CA HIS A 310 9.92 27.97 -6.22
C HIS A 310 9.59 27.05 -7.39
N MET A 311 8.54 26.23 -7.26
CA MET A 311 8.05 25.38 -8.35
C MET A 311 7.57 26.23 -9.53
N GLN A 312 6.76 27.27 -9.27
CA GLN A 312 6.30 28.19 -10.31
C GLN A 312 7.45 28.92 -11.02
N MET A 313 8.52 29.24 -10.29
CA MET A 313 9.68 29.93 -10.84
C MET A 313 10.68 28.99 -11.53
N GLN A 314 10.47 27.66 -11.51
CA GLN A 314 11.44 26.65 -11.96
C GLN A 314 12.84 26.84 -11.34
N GLN A 315 12.90 27.41 -10.13
CA GLN A 315 14.16 27.82 -9.46
C GLN A 315 14.69 26.77 -8.49
N LEU A 316 14.05 25.61 -8.43
CA LEU A 316 14.55 24.46 -7.69
C LEU A 316 15.71 23.83 -8.49
N GLU A 317 16.85 24.49 -8.71
CA GLU A 317 17.98 23.90 -9.47
C GLU A 317 19.21 23.54 -8.61
N SER A 318 19.16 23.71 -7.28
CA SER A 318 20.25 23.27 -6.38
C SER A 318 19.76 22.41 -5.21
N ASP A 319 20.60 21.46 -4.77
CA ASP A 319 20.38 20.51 -3.66
C ASP A 319 19.91 21.16 -2.34
N GLU A 320 20.16 22.47 -2.23
CA GLU A 320 19.62 23.34 -1.20
C GLU A 320 19.08 24.58 -1.91
N VAL A 321 17.78 24.85 -1.83
CA VAL A 321 17.24 26.11 -2.35
C VAL A 321 17.70 27.18 -1.36
N GLN A 322 18.79 27.88 -1.71
CA GLN A 322 19.53 28.75 -0.80
C GLN A 322 18.61 29.64 0.05
N GLY A 323 18.62 29.41 1.36
CA GLY A 323 17.88 30.23 2.34
C GLY A 323 16.43 29.80 2.64
N SER A 324 15.85 28.86 1.90
CA SER A 324 14.48 28.39 2.14
C SER A 324 14.37 27.29 3.22
N GLY A 325 15.48 26.60 3.52
CA GLY A 325 15.47 25.44 4.41
C GLY A 325 14.82 24.18 3.84
N TRP A 326 14.41 24.21 2.56
CA TRP A 326 14.06 23.02 1.79
C TRP A 326 15.33 22.33 1.31
N ARG A 327 15.42 21.04 1.61
CA ARG A 327 16.40 20.12 1.05
C ARG A 327 15.68 19.19 0.10
N ARG A 328 16.24 19.02 -1.08
CA ARG A 328 15.77 18.03 -2.04
C ARG A 328 16.41 16.68 -1.72
N LEU A 329 15.59 15.65 -1.63
CA LEU A 329 16.05 14.28 -1.36
C LEU A 329 16.33 13.57 -2.67
N GLU A 330 15.35 13.61 -3.56
CA GLU A 330 15.34 12.91 -4.84
C GLU A 330 14.64 13.82 -5.87
N ASP A 331 15.09 13.78 -7.12
CA ASP A 331 14.51 14.55 -8.22
C ASP A 331 14.77 13.83 -9.53
N HIS A 332 13.68 13.34 -10.10
CA HIS A 332 13.65 12.56 -11.32
C HIS A 332 12.73 13.25 -12.33
N SER A 333 12.77 12.81 -13.59
CA SER A 333 11.96 13.46 -14.63
C SER A 333 10.44 13.37 -14.40
N HIS A 334 9.99 12.53 -13.46
CA HIS A 334 8.58 12.25 -13.19
C HIS A 334 8.16 12.36 -11.74
N GLY A 335 9.03 12.85 -10.86
CA GLY A 335 8.65 13.17 -9.50
C GLY A 335 9.83 13.64 -8.67
N ALA A 336 9.53 14.13 -7.48
CA ALA A 336 10.54 14.63 -6.57
C ALA A 336 10.10 14.51 -5.11
N GLU A 337 11.12 14.45 -4.25
CA GLU A 337 10.95 14.43 -2.81
C GLU A 337 11.68 15.61 -2.16
N PHE A 338 10.96 16.32 -1.29
CA PHE A 338 11.49 17.46 -0.56
C PHE A 338 11.29 17.28 0.93
N VAL A 339 12.24 17.76 1.73
CA VAL A 339 12.12 17.80 3.19
C VAL A 339 12.50 19.16 3.73
N ARG A 340 11.77 19.62 4.75
CA ARG A 340 12.09 20.83 5.49
C ARG A 340 11.78 20.70 6.96
N ARG A 341 12.61 21.31 7.79
CA ARG A 341 12.35 21.43 9.22
C ARG A 341 11.26 22.49 9.47
N LEU A 342 10.22 22.12 10.20
CA LEU A 342 9.15 23.03 10.63
C LEU A 342 9.37 23.58 12.06
N GLY A 343 10.19 22.90 12.86
CA GLY A 343 10.44 23.28 14.25
C GLY A 343 11.50 22.40 14.88
N GLN A 344 11.62 22.43 16.21
CA GLN A 344 12.67 21.67 16.90
C GLN A 344 12.59 20.17 16.59
N ASP A 345 11.36 19.63 16.60
CA ASP A 345 11.09 18.18 16.56
C ASP A 345 10.19 17.74 15.39
N HIS A 346 9.88 18.65 14.45
CA HIS A 346 8.99 18.35 13.32
C HIS A 346 9.63 18.70 11.98
N HIS A 347 9.44 17.81 11.01
CA HIS A 347 9.75 18.00 9.60
C HIS A 347 8.50 17.86 8.76
N ILE A 348 8.46 18.52 7.62
CA ILE A 348 7.54 18.25 6.52
C ILE A 348 8.34 17.52 5.44
N LYS A 349 7.81 16.39 4.97
CA LYS A 349 8.25 15.76 3.73
C LYS A 349 7.14 15.90 2.71
N VAL A 350 7.50 16.20 1.46
CA VAL A 350 6.58 16.35 0.34
C VAL A 350 7.06 15.44 -0.78
N GLN A 351 6.19 14.55 -1.22
CA GLN A 351 6.37 13.63 -2.32
C GLN A 351 5.48 14.08 -3.46
N MET A 352 6.04 14.17 -4.67
CA MET A 352 5.36 14.73 -5.82
C MET A 352 5.47 13.81 -7.01
N LEU A 353 4.34 13.52 -7.63
CA LEU A 353 4.26 12.87 -8.93
C LEU A 353 4.11 13.93 -10.02
N TYR A 354 5.09 14.08 -10.90
CA TYR A 354 5.08 15.10 -11.95
C TYR A 354 4.18 14.75 -13.13
N ALA A 355 3.59 15.78 -13.74
CA ALA A 355 2.91 15.65 -15.02
C ALA A 355 3.95 15.41 -16.13
N SER A 356 3.69 14.44 -17.01
CA SER A 356 4.55 14.22 -18.17
C SER A 356 4.57 15.46 -19.08
N PRO A 357 5.71 15.81 -19.71
CA PRO A 357 5.86 17.01 -20.55
C PRO A 357 4.94 17.10 -21.79
N GLN A 358 4.04 16.14 -22.00
CA GLN A 358 3.13 16.08 -23.15
C GLN A 358 1.66 16.39 -22.81
N ASN A 359 1.34 16.70 -21.55
CA ASN A 359 -0.03 17.02 -21.12
C ASN A 359 -0.39 18.50 -21.30
#